data_AF-A0AAD7SDH0-F1
#
_entry.id   AF-A0AAD7SDH0-F1
#
_cell.length_a   1.000
_cell.length_b   1.000
_cell.length_c   1.000
_cell.angle_alpha   90.00
_cell.angle_beta   90.00
_cell.angle_gamma   90.00
#
_symmetry.space_group_name_H-M   'P 1'
#
loop_
_entity.id
_entity.type
_entity.pdbx_description
1 polymer ?
#
loop_
_entity_poly.entity_id
_entity_poly.type
_entity_poly.pdbx_seq_one_letter_code
_entity_poly.pdbx_strand_id
1 'polypeptide(L)'
;MAATSTNVSSNGTNGRKGLEESRQRAIDYAARHQFYQSDCVKQFHRALLLTETLNDSRLQNELNQRIKKANDEDTRKFMAEIRRGEMAAVEQEQQRAKRRESDSKAHVDFLRRQMQEREDLRHQQKLAKQQETQKSKQLWQQCEGDRRALRQRQHEDKMTARNEYLQCMAEKRSNAADDHREEAEAEAARQRCVGEKDRWTSAVNERLADRLRRRERRSEAVGARLAAQERERAGEQDALDAAAMAGALARKEERFSQEQSRQSRAQSDLASAMAAQRDHRRRERQRRASEERRQGQATLGGNREADRAHWETERQAAQRQREARATMNAALDRQVAEKRLQEEARRQAESDFHRKNLELLAQEDLQFRRYAEGVIGAAQGRERNTVPMRKAAERGRGMGVGPISGGIRANYLVPGATRAQMPEYVDRTAQDIARLYSNATSESTGVRLGFIW
;
A
#
# COMPACT_ATOMS: atom_id res chain seq x y z
N MET A 1 -46.83 64.47 52.51
CA MET A 1 -46.14 63.17 52.31
C MET A 1 -45.97 62.96 50.81
N ALA A 2 -44.74 62.97 50.27
CA ALA A 2 -44.51 62.78 48.83
C ALA A 2 -43.03 62.42 48.54
N ALA A 3 -42.62 61.16 48.76
CA ALA A 3 -41.24 60.72 48.53
C ALA A 3 -41.04 59.18 48.40
N THR A 4 -41.68 58.51 47.44
CA THR A 4 -41.38 57.10 47.09
C THR A 4 -41.93 56.70 45.70
N SER A 5 -41.16 56.87 44.62
CA SER A 5 -41.31 56.12 43.34
C SER A 5 -40.22 56.45 42.31
N THR A 6 -38.98 55.99 42.52
CA THR A 6 -37.90 56.15 41.51
C THR A 6 -36.76 55.13 41.64
N ASN A 7 -37.04 53.81 41.76
CA ASN A 7 -35.96 52.81 41.75
C ASN A 7 -36.37 51.38 41.32
N VAL A 8 -36.69 51.18 40.03
CA VAL A 8 -36.94 49.83 39.43
C VAL A 8 -36.28 49.64 38.04
N SER A 9 -35.95 50.72 37.32
CA SER A 9 -35.60 50.66 35.89
C SER A 9 -34.22 50.08 35.54
N SER A 10 -33.30 49.99 36.50
CA SER A 10 -31.89 49.66 36.24
C SER A 10 -31.65 48.21 35.79
N ASN A 11 -32.36 47.23 36.35
CA ASN A 11 -32.13 45.80 36.07
C ASN A 11 -32.48 45.39 34.63
N GLY A 12 -33.45 46.06 33.98
CA GLY A 12 -33.88 45.73 32.62
C GLY A 12 -32.83 45.99 31.54
N THR A 13 -31.85 46.87 31.81
CA THR A 13 -30.83 47.26 30.81
C THR A 13 -29.65 46.29 30.78
N ASN A 14 -29.18 45.81 31.94
CA ASN A 14 -28.10 44.81 32.02
C ASN A 14 -28.51 43.47 31.40
N GLY A 15 -29.76 43.04 31.58
CA GLY A 15 -30.29 41.83 30.94
C GLY A 15 -30.28 41.91 29.41
N ARG A 16 -30.62 43.08 28.84
CA ARG A 16 -30.57 43.30 27.38
C ARG A 16 -29.13 43.30 26.85
N LYS A 17 -28.20 43.99 27.53
CA LYS A 17 -26.77 43.97 27.17
C LYS A 17 -26.19 42.55 27.17
N GLY A 18 -26.49 41.75 28.19
CA GLY A 18 -26.05 40.35 28.25
C GLY A 18 -26.61 39.47 27.11
N LEU A 19 -27.86 39.71 26.69
CA LEU A 19 -28.47 39.05 25.52
C LEU A 19 -27.86 39.52 24.20
N GLU A 20 -27.57 40.81 24.06
CA GLU A 20 -26.90 41.42 22.90
C GLU A 20 -25.46 40.90 22.75
N GLU A 21 -24.69 40.84 23.84
CA GLU A 21 -23.36 40.21 23.87
C GLU A 21 -23.42 38.72 23.55
N SER A 22 -24.36 37.97 24.12
CA SER A 22 -24.54 36.54 23.82
C SER A 22 -24.86 36.31 22.34
N ARG A 23 -25.75 37.13 21.77
CA ARG A 23 -26.06 37.13 20.34
C ARG A 23 -24.83 37.48 19.49
N GLN A 24 -24.04 38.48 19.86
CA GLN A 24 -22.83 38.84 19.11
C GLN A 24 -21.80 37.70 19.16
N ARG A 25 -21.57 37.09 20.32
CA ARG A 25 -20.68 35.92 20.46
C ARG A 25 -21.15 34.73 19.62
N ALA A 26 -22.46 34.51 19.50
CA ALA A 26 -23.03 33.48 18.62
C ALA A 26 -22.83 33.79 17.12
N ILE A 27 -22.98 35.06 16.72
CA ILE A 27 -22.69 35.52 15.35
C ILE A 27 -21.20 35.37 15.04
N ASP A 28 -20.30 35.83 15.92
CA ASP A 28 -18.85 35.70 15.79
C ASP A 28 -18.42 34.23 15.70
N TYR A 29 -19.03 33.36 16.51
CA TYR A 29 -18.79 31.91 16.47
C TYR A 29 -19.23 31.30 15.13
N ALA A 30 -20.45 31.62 14.67
CA ALA A 30 -20.97 31.14 13.39
C ALA A 30 -20.12 31.61 12.21
N ALA A 31 -19.69 32.88 12.18
CA ALA A 31 -18.82 33.42 11.15
C ALA A 31 -17.44 32.74 11.13
N ARG A 32 -16.83 32.51 12.30
CA ARG A 32 -15.57 31.74 12.41
C ARG A 32 -15.75 30.30 11.93
N HIS A 33 -16.86 29.66 12.28
CA HIS A 33 -17.16 28.29 11.86
C HIS A 33 -17.34 28.20 10.34
N GLN A 34 -18.09 29.13 9.73
CA GLN A 34 -18.24 29.24 8.27
C GLN A 34 -16.89 29.47 7.57
N PHE A 35 -16.04 30.34 8.11
CA PHE A 35 -14.69 30.56 7.60
C PHE A 35 -13.85 29.27 7.61
N TYR A 36 -13.82 28.53 8.73
CA TYR A 36 -13.12 27.24 8.80
C TYR A 36 -13.77 26.13 7.97
N GLN A 37 -15.07 26.24 7.67
CA GLN A 37 -15.77 25.36 6.73
C GLN A 37 -15.56 25.72 5.25
N SER A 38 -14.87 26.82 4.92
CA SER A 38 -14.50 27.13 3.53
C SER A 38 -13.38 26.22 3.00
N ASP A 39 -13.47 25.79 1.75
CA ASP A 39 -12.54 24.78 1.21
C ASP A 39 -11.11 25.30 0.99
N CYS A 40 -10.93 26.61 0.78
CA CYS A 40 -9.61 27.22 0.75
C CYS A 40 -8.92 27.15 2.13
N VAL A 41 -9.67 27.38 3.23
CA VAL A 41 -9.13 27.24 4.59
C VAL A 41 -8.86 25.77 4.92
N LYS A 42 -9.74 24.84 4.57
CA LYS A 42 -9.48 23.38 4.70
C LYS A 42 -8.23 22.94 3.94
N GLN A 43 -8.05 23.40 2.69
CA GLN A 43 -6.88 23.05 1.88
C GLN A 43 -5.60 23.67 2.46
N PHE A 44 -5.67 24.91 2.96
CA PHE A 44 -4.56 25.56 3.65
C PHE A 44 -4.20 24.86 4.98
N HIS A 45 -5.18 24.37 5.75
CA HIS A 45 -4.95 23.58 6.97
C HIS A 45 -4.35 22.20 6.68
N ARG A 46 -4.77 21.52 5.60
CA ARG A 46 -4.08 20.31 5.11
C ARG A 46 -2.63 20.59 4.75
N ALA A 47 -2.35 21.74 4.14
CA ALA A 47 -0.99 22.17 3.82
C ALA A 47 -0.17 22.53 5.07
N LEU A 48 -0.77 23.20 6.07
CA LEU A 48 -0.16 23.48 7.38
C LEU A 48 0.24 22.18 8.09
N LEU A 49 -0.67 21.21 8.19
CA LEU A 49 -0.42 19.90 8.78
C LEU A 49 0.76 19.18 8.08
N LEU A 50 0.84 19.28 6.75
CA LEU A 50 1.99 18.76 5.98
C LEU A 50 3.31 19.47 6.33
N THR A 51 3.31 20.76 6.68
CA THR A 51 4.54 21.43 7.17
C THR A 51 4.98 20.93 8.54
N GLU A 52 4.03 20.52 9.40
CA GLU A 52 4.33 19.96 10.72
C GLU A 52 4.85 18.52 10.59
N THR A 53 4.20 17.66 9.80
CA THR A 53 4.70 16.29 9.60
C THR A 53 6.06 16.25 8.87
N LEU A 54 6.35 17.20 7.97
CA LEU A 54 7.69 17.36 7.38
C LEU A 54 8.73 17.82 8.40
N ASN A 55 8.37 18.71 9.33
CA ASN A 55 9.24 19.13 10.43
C ASN A 55 9.54 17.96 11.39
N ASP A 56 8.51 17.19 11.76
CA ASP A 56 8.66 16.08 12.68
C ASP A 56 9.47 14.95 12.04
N SER A 57 9.28 14.71 10.73
CA SER A 57 10.11 13.82 9.93
C SER A 57 11.58 14.26 9.90
N ARG A 58 11.86 15.57 9.84
CA ARG A 58 13.23 16.10 9.94
C ARG A 58 13.82 15.81 11.33
N LEU A 59 13.10 16.12 12.40
CA LEU A 59 13.54 15.90 13.78
C LEU A 59 13.79 14.41 14.09
N GLN A 60 12.92 13.52 13.60
CA GLN A 60 13.11 12.06 13.70
C GLN A 60 14.37 11.61 12.95
N ASN A 61 14.64 12.14 11.75
CA ASN A 61 15.86 11.82 11.01
C ASN A 61 17.12 12.33 11.71
N GLU A 62 17.11 13.55 12.27
CA GLU A 62 18.23 14.08 13.06
C GLU A 62 18.48 13.25 14.33
N LEU A 63 17.42 12.82 15.04
CA LEU A 63 17.53 11.92 16.19
C LEU A 63 18.10 10.54 15.80
N ASN A 64 17.57 9.93 14.73
CA ASN A 64 18.04 8.64 14.22
C ASN A 64 19.51 8.68 13.78
N GLN A 65 19.99 9.81 13.24
CA GLN A 65 21.42 10.00 12.96
C GLN A 65 22.28 10.08 14.22
N ARG A 66 21.80 10.72 15.30
CA ARG A 66 22.50 10.76 16.60
C ARG A 66 22.58 9.36 17.24
N ILE A 67 21.47 8.62 17.23
CA ILE A 67 21.42 7.23 17.75
C ILE A 67 22.39 6.32 16.97
N LYS A 68 22.42 6.42 15.63
CA LYS A 68 23.39 5.68 14.81
C LYS A 68 24.83 6.00 15.19
N LYS A 69 25.20 7.27 15.31
CA LYS A 69 26.55 7.68 15.71
C LYS A 69 26.96 7.16 17.09
N ALA A 70 26.06 7.19 18.08
CA ALA A 70 26.31 6.62 19.41
C ALA A 70 26.55 5.10 19.33
N ASN A 71 25.71 4.36 18.60
CA ASN A 71 25.89 2.93 18.38
C ASN A 71 27.18 2.61 17.59
N ASP A 72 27.55 3.44 16.61
CA ASP A 72 28.81 3.33 15.86
C ASP A 72 30.03 3.56 16.77
N GLU A 73 29.92 4.43 17.78
CA GLU A 73 30.97 4.66 18.78
C GLU A 73 31.05 3.51 19.80
N ASP A 74 29.92 3.00 20.28
CA ASP A 74 29.90 1.89 21.25
C ASP A 74 30.32 0.56 20.63
N THR A 75 29.94 0.29 19.38
CA THR A 75 30.46 -0.86 18.63
C THR A 75 31.97 -0.73 18.36
N ARG A 76 32.50 0.47 18.11
CA ARG A 76 33.96 0.70 18.03
C ARG A 76 34.67 0.43 19.36
N LYS A 77 34.09 0.83 20.50
CA LYS A 77 34.64 0.54 21.84
C LYS A 77 34.69 -0.98 22.07
N PHE A 78 33.57 -1.67 21.86
CA PHE A 78 33.46 -3.13 21.97
C PHE A 78 34.46 -3.89 21.07
N MET A 79 34.58 -3.49 19.79
CA MET A 79 35.57 -4.09 18.88
C MET A 79 37.02 -3.79 19.28
N ALA A 80 37.29 -2.66 19.95
CA ALA A 80 38.62 -2.37 20.51
C ALA A 80 38.91 -3.18 21.78
N GLU A 81 37.89 -3.48 22.59
CA GLU A 81 37.99 -4.36 23.76
C GLU A 81 38.25 -5.81 23.36
N ILE A 82 37.55 -6.34 22.35
CA ILE A 82 37.83 -7.65 21.75
C ILE A 82 39.29 -7.73 21.29
N ARG A 83 39.76 -6.76 20.50
CA ARG A 83 41.16 -6.71 20.02
C ARG A 83 42.19 -6.63 21.16
N ARG A 84 41.88 -5.93 22.25
CA ARG A 84 42.73 -5.91 23.45
C ARG A 84 42.79 -7.29 24.11
N GLY A 85 41.65 -8.00 24.20
CA GLY A 85 41.59 -9.37 24.71
C GLY A 85 42.36 -10.36 23.84
N GLU A 86 42.22 -10.27 22.51
CA GLU A 86 42.97 -11.07 21.53
C GLU A 86 44.48 -10.86 21.67
N MET A 87 44.93 -9.59 21.72
CA MET A 87 46.35 -9.26 21.91
C MET A 87 46.90 -9.77 23.24
N ALA A 88 46.18 -9.59 24.35
CA ALA A 88 46.59 -10.09 25.66
C ALA A 88 46.65 -11.62 25.72
N ALA A 89 45.75 -12.33 25.02
CA ALA A 89 45.80 -13.79 24.90
C ALA A 89 47.01 -14.26 24.08
N VAL A 90 47.33 -13.58 22.98
CA VAL A 90 48.54 -13.84 22.18
C VAL A 90 49.81 -13.59 22.99
N GLU A 91 49.89 -12.50 23.76
CA GLU A 91 51.02 -12.22 24.66
C GLU A 91 51.16 -13.31 25.75
N GLN A 92 50.05 -13.76 26.34
CA GLN A 92 50.08 -14.85 27.33
C GLN A 92 50.57 -16.17 26.72
N GLU A 93 50.12 -16.55 25.53
CA GLU A 93 50.58 -17.78 24.88
C GLU A 93 52.04 -17.68 24.40
N GLN A 94 52.50 -16.51 23.96
CA GLN A 94 53.94 -16.25 23.73
C GLN A 94 54.77 -16.39 25.01
N GLN A 95 54.30 -15.88 26.15
CA GLN A 95 54.99 -16.06 27.43
C GLN A 95 55.02 -17.54 27.85
N ARG A 96 53.95 -18.30 27.63
CA ARG A 96 53.90 -19.76 27.87
C ARG A 96 54.86 -20.51 26.95
N ALA A 97 54.94 -20.16 25.67
CA ALA A 97 55.89 -20.74 24.72
C ALA A 97 57.34 -20.50 25.18
N LYS A 98 57.69 -19.26 25.55
CA LYS A 98 59.02 -18.91 26.08
C LYS A 98 59.38 -19.68 27.37
N ARG A 99 58.41 -19.97 28.24
CA ARG A 99 58.60 -20.86 29.41
C ARG A 99 58.84 -22.32 29.00
N ARG A 100 57.99 -22.89 28.13
CA ARG A 100 58.19 -24.25 27.57
C ARG A 100 59.58 -24.39 26.93
N GLU A 101 60.06 -23.35 26.25
CA GLU A 101 61.43 -23.29 25.73
C GLU A 101 62.52 -23.27 26.81
N SER A 102 62.39 -22.46 27.86
CA SER A 102 63.38 -22.43 28.95
C SER A 102 63.43 -23.75 29.70
N ASP A 103 62.27 -24.34 29.96
CA ASP A 103 62.13 -25.60 30.69
C ASP A 103 62.69 -26.77 29.86
N SER A 104 62.44 -26.77 28.54
CA SER A 104 63.04 -27.72 27.59
C SER A 104 64.56 -27.58 27.50
N LYS A 105 65.10 -26.35 27.41
CA LYS A 105 66.55 -26.09 27.42
C LYS A 105 67.20 -26.58 28.71
N ALA A 106 66.61 -26.25 29.87
CA ALA A 106 67.07 -26.72 31.18
C ALA A 106 67.06 -28.26 31.30
N HIS A 107 66.04 -28.93 30.76
CA HIS A 107 65.97 -30.40 30.73
C HIS A 107 67.05 -31.01 29.81
N VAL A 108 67.28 -30.44 28.63
CA VAL A 108 68.35 -30.87 27.71
C VAL A 108 69.74 -30.69 28.34
N ASP A 109 69.98 -29.57 29.03
CA ASP A 109 71.25 -29.32 29.72
C ASP A 109 71.44 -30.24 30.95
N PHE A 110 70.36 -30.59 31.66
CA PHE A 110 70.38 -31.61 32.72
C PHE A 110 70.75 -33.00 32.17
N LEU A 111 70.12 -33.42 31.05
CA LEU A 111 70.46 -34.67 30.38
C LEU A 111 71.91 -34.67 29.85
N ARG A 112 72.42 -33.53 29.38
CA ARG A 112 73.83 -33.39 28.98
C ARG A 112 74.78 -33.65 30.16
N ARG A 113 74.50 -33.08 31.34
CA ARG A 113 75.28 -33.34 32.56
C ARG A 113 75.25 -34.82 32.95
N GLN A 114 74.08 -35.45 32.95
CA GLN A 114 73.97 -36.89 33.22
C GLN A 114 74.74 -37.77 32.22
N MET A 115 74.87 -37.35 30.95
CA MET A 115 75.73 -38.06 30.00
C MET A 115 77.21 -37.88 30.34
N GLN A 116 77.65 -36.66 30.66
CA GLN A 116 79.03 -36.37 31.08
C GLN A 116 79.42 -37.14 32.34
N GLU A 117 78.60 -37.12 33.39
CA GLU A 117 78.78 -37.90 34.62
C GLU A 117 78.95 -39.41 34.33
N ARG A 118 78.15 -39.96 33.39
CA ARG A 118 78.24 -41.37 32.98
C ARG A 118 79.47 -41.66 32.12
N GLU A 119 79.99 -40.68 31.39
CA GLU A 119 81.24 -40.79 30.66
C GLU A 119 82.44 -40.74 31.63
N ASP A 120 82.46 -39.81 32.57
CA ASP A 120 83.48 -39.72 33.62
C ASP A 120 83.53 -41.00 34.46
N LEU A 121 82.38 -41.55 34.87
CA LEU A 121 82.30 -42.85 35.55
C LEU A 121 82.84 -44.00 34.68
N ARG A 122 82.59 -44.00 33.36
CA ARG A 122 83.20 -44.97 32.42
C ARG A 122 84.72 -44.78 32.30
N HIS A 123 85.22 -43.54 32.37
CA HIS A 123 86.66 -43.26 32.36
C HIS A 123 87.33 -43.72 33.66
N GLN A 124 86.73 -43.44 34.82
CA GLN A 124 87.18 -43.96 36.12
C GLN A 124 87.19 -45.50 36.15
N GLN A 125 86.13 -46.16 35.65
CA GLN A 125 86.10 -47.63 35.54
C GLN A 125 87.16 -48.20 34.60
N LYS A 126 87.49 -47.52 33.49
CA LYS A 126 88.62 -47.92 32.61
C LYS A 126 89.96 -47.82 33.35
N LEU A 127 90.20 -46.75 34.09
CA LEU A 127 91.42 -46.54 34.87
C LEU A 127 91.55 -47.57 36.01
N ALA A 128 90.47 -47.86 36.74
CA ALA A 128 90.44 -48.91 37.76
C ALA A 128 90.81 -50.28 37.17
N LYS A 129 90.19 -50.68 36.05
CA LYS A 129 90.52 -51.93 35.34
C LYS A 129 91.96 -51.97 34.82
N GLN A 130 92.53 -50.84 34.41
CA GLN A 130 93.96 -50.76 34.05
C GLN A 130 94.85 -51.03 35.28
N GLN A 131 94.55 -50.42 36.44
CA GLN A 131 95.29 -50.69 37.67
C GLN A 131 95.12 -52.14 38.16
N GLU A 132 93.93 -52.72 38.06
CA GLU A 132 93.68 -54.14 38.36
C GLU A 132 94.50 -55.05 37.45
N THR A 133 94.47 -54.86 36.13
CA THR A 133 95.27 -55.68 35.21
C THR A 133 96.78 -55.50 35.40
N GLN A 134 97.26 -54.34 35.87
CA GLN A 134 98.65 -54.16 36.27
C GLN A 134 98.99 -54.95 37.54
N LYS A 135 98.14 -54.89 38.59
CA LYS A 135 98.29 -55.69 39.81
C LYS A 135 98.25 -57.19 39.51
N SER A 136 97.32 -57.66 38.69
CA SER A 136 97.24 -59.06 38.26
C SER A 136 98.47 -59.51 37.48
N LYS A 137 99.08 -58.63 36.66
CA LYS A 137 100.36 -58.94 35.98
C LYS A 137 101.53 -59.04 36.97
N GLN A 138 101.60 -58.16 37.96
CA GLN A 138 102.62 -58.22 39.02
C GLN A 138 102.49 -59.51 39.85
N LEU A 139 101.27 -59.85 40.29
CA LEU A 139 100.98 -61.09 41.00
C LEU A 139 101.28 -62.33 40.12
N TRP A 140 100.96 -62.30 38.83
CA TRP A 140 101.30 -63.38 37.91
C TRP A 140 102.82 -63.58 37.79
N GLN A 141 103.60 -62.49 37.70
CA GLN A 141 105.06 -62.54 37.67
C GLN A 141 105.65 -63.12 38.97
N GLN A 142 105.10 -62.76 40.12
CA GLN A 142 105.47 -63.34 41.42
C GLN A 142 105.19 -64.85 41.45
N CYS A 143 103.95 -65.27 41.16
CA CYS A 143 103.57 -66.68 41.09
C CYS A 143 104.37 -67.48 40.05
N GLU A 144 104.80 -66.88 38.95
CA GLU A 144 105.65 -67.53 37.95
C GLU A 144 107.09 -67.72 38.47
N GLY A 145 107.62 -66.73 39.21
CA GLY A 145 108.86 -66.85 39.98
C GLY A 145 108.81 -67.93 41.06
N ASP A 146 107.77 -67.92 41.90
CA ASP A 146 107.55 -68.94 42.94
C ASP A 146 107.44 -70.34 42.33
N ARG A 147 106.76 -70.47 41.18
CA ARG A 147 106.65 -71.74 40.46
C ARG A 147 107.98 -72.18 39.82
N ARG A 148 108.88 -71.25 39.44
CA ARG A 148 110.26 -71.59 39.04
C ARG A 148 111.08 -72.08 40.23
N ALA A 149 111.00 -71.40 41.38
CA ALA A 149 111.67 -71.83 42.61
C ALA A 149 111.15 -73.19 43.11
N LEU A 150 109.83 -73.44 43.03
CA LEU A 150 109.24 -74.74 43.33
C LEU A 150 109.67 -75.83 42.34
N ARG A 151 109.86 -75.51 41.06
CA ARG A 151 110.43 -76.45 40.06
C ARG A 151 111.90 -76.76 40.33
N GLN A 152 112.68 -75.81 40.85
CA GLN A 152 114.07 -76.04 41.28
C GLN A 152 114.10 -76.97 42.49
N ARG A 153 113.30 -76.69 43.52
CA ARG A 153 113.12 -77.61 44.66
C ARG A 153 112.66 -78.99 44.21
N GLN A 154 111.60 -79.08 43.40
CA GLN A 154 111.16 -80.37 42.82
C GLN A 154 112.20 -81.08 41.94
N HIS A 155 113.24 -80.40 41.47
CA HIS A 155 114.37 -81.02 40.77
C HIS A 155 115.45 -81.50 41.75
N GLU A 156 115.72 -80.73 42.81
CA GLU A 156 116.55 -81.12 43.95
C GLU A 156 115.93 -82.35 44.66
N ASP A 157 114.65 -82.29 45.00
CA ASP A 157 113.82 -83.37 45.54
C ASP A 157 113.80 -84.60 44.62
N LYS A 158 113.86 -84.42 43.29
CA LYS A 158 113.96 -85.55 42.34
C LYS A 158 115.36 -86.13 42.27
N MET A 159 116.41 -85.36 42.57
CA MET A 159 117.76 -85.90 42.69
C MET A 159 117.95 -86.65 44.01
N THR A 160 117.41 -86.15 45.13
CA THR A 160 117.38 -86.91 46.39
C THR A 160 116.50 -88.14 46.27
N ALA A 161 115.25 -88.01 45.79
CA ALA A 161 114.35 -89.15 45.59
C ALA A 161 114.87 -90.15 44.54
N ARG A 162 115.73 -89.74 43.59
CA ARG A 162 116.45 -90.68 42.71
C ARG A 162 117.53 -91.46 43.45
N ASN A 163 118.28 -90.81 44.35
CA ASN A 163 119.27 -91.48 45.19
C ASN A 163 118.57 -92.45 46.18
N GLU A 164 117.46 -92.02 46.77
CA GLU A 164 116.58 -92.84 47.60
C GLU A 164 115.91 -93.98 46.80
N TYR A 165 115.50 -93.75 45.54
CA TYR A 165 114.95 -94.80 44.68
C TYR A 165 116.02 -95.81 44.22
N LEU A 166 117.28 -95.40 44.08
CA LEU A 166 118.41 -96.31 43.88
C LEU A 166 118.67 -97.19 45.12
N GLN A 167 118.35 -96.69 46.32
CA GLN A 167 118.32 -97.49 47.55
C GLN A 167 117.06 -98.38 47.58
N CYS A 168 115.88 -97.82 47.35
CA CYS A 168 114.59 -98.50 47.49
C CYS A 168 114.29 -99.53 46.38
N MET A 169 114.90 -99.42 45.18
CA MET A 169 114.85 -100.51 44.18
C MET A 169 115.82 -101.65 44.46
N ALA A 170 116.71 -101.52 45.45
CA ALA A 170 117.35 -102.69 46.06
C ALA A 170 116.35 -103.47 46.95
N GLU A 171 115.31 -102.79 47.46
CA GLU A 171 114.27 -103.37 48.33
C GLU A 171 113.06 -103.91 47.53
N LYS A 172 112.57 -103.16 46.53
CA LYS A 172 111.15 -103.19 46.10
C LYS A 172 110.86 -103.85 44.75
N ARG A 173 111.47 -104.98 44.41
CA ARG A 173 111.22 -105.65 43.10
C ARG A 173 109.82 -106.38 43.07
N SER A 174 108.69 -105.64 42.78
CA SER A 174 107.23 -106.05 42.68
C SER A 174 106.23 -105.03 41.96
N ASN A 175 104.89 -105.29 41.80
CA ASN A 175 103.88 -104.56 40.91
C ASN A 175 102.32 -104.66 41.23
N ALA A 176 101.41 -103.78 40.68
CA ALA A 176 99.90 -103.79 40.80
C ALA A 176 99.07 -102.89 39.76
N ALA A 177 97.70 -102.98 39.63
CA ALA A 177 96.81 -102.26 38.62
C ALA A 177 95.23 -102.20 38.84
N ASP A 178 94.45 -101.56 37.90
CA ASP A 178 93.02 -101.80 37.39
C ASP A 178 91.68 -101.03 37.80
N ASP A 179 90.63 -101.08 36.90
CA ASP A 179 89.12 -100.77 36.89
C ASP A 179 88.44 -99.35 36.60
N HIS A 180 87.17 -99.32 36.07
CA HIS A 180 86.24 -98.13 35.80
C HIS A 180 84.71 -98.44 35.51
N ARG A 181 83.74 -97.48 35.47
CA ARG A 181 82.22 -97.59 35.25
C ARG A 181 81.48 -96.51 34.33
N GLU A 182 80.11 -96.48 34.22
CA GLU A 182 79.19 -95.83 33.19
C GLU A 182 77.82 -95.14 33.68
N GLU A 183 76.98 -94.43 32.84
CA GLU A 183 75.67 -93.70 33.21
C GLU A 183 74.69 -93.12 32.07
N ALA A 184 73.41 -92.70 32.40
CA ALA A 184 72.47 -91.62 31.86
C ALA A 184 71.23 -91.81 30.85
N GLU A 185 70.09 -91.04 30.96
CA GLU A 185 68.86 -90.99 30.02
C GLU A 185 67.72 -89.86 30.24
N ALA A 186 66.79 -89.63 29.25
CA ALA A 186 65.30 -89.27 29.25
C ALA A 186 64.62 -87.82 29.21
N GLU A 187 63.51 -87.59 28.41
CA GLU A 187 62.49 -86.44 28.43
C GLU A 187 61.24 -86.57 27.44
N ALA A 188 60.05 -85.89 27.61
CA ALA A 188 58.89 -85.85 26.65
C ALA A 188 57.66 -84.82 26.78
N ALA A 189 57.14 -84.27 25.65
CA ALA A 189 55.75 -83.75 25.27
C ALA A 189 54.95 -82.60 26.02
N ARG A 190 54.08 -81.75 25.36
CA ARG A 190 53.51 -80.50 26.04
C ARG A 190 52.24 -79.56 25.67
N GLN A 191 51.43 -79.50 24.57
CA GLN A 191 50.50 -78.29 24.27
C GLN A 191 49.05 -78.44 23.60
N ARG A 192 48.17 -77.37 23.56
CA ARG A 192 46.80 -77.25 22.85
C ARG A 192 46.17 -75.79 22.63
N CYS A 193 44.89 -75.61 22.17
CA CYS A 193 44.32 -74.42 21.39
C CYS A 193 42.92 -73.75 21.82
N VAL A 194 42.32 -72.79 21.03
CA VAL A 194 41.23 -71.77 21.36
C VAL A 194 40.28 -71.34 20.17
N GLY A 195 38.96 -70.98 20.31
CA GLY A 195 38.18 -70.47 19.11
C GLY A 195 36.74 -69.85 19.04
N GLU A 196 35.83 -69.76 20.04
CA GLU A 196 34.36 -69.60 19.74
C GLU A 196 33.59 -68.28 20.09
N LYS A 197 34.20 -67.21 20.63
CA LYS A 197 33.43 -66.19 21.40
C LYS A 197 32.77 -64.99 20.69
N ASP A 198 33.09 -64.65 19.44
CA ASP A 198 32.94 -63.25 18.98
C ASP A 198 31.63 -62.84 18.26
N ARG A 199 30.57 -63.67 18.25
CA ARG A 199 29.40 -63.48 17.35
C ARG A 199 28.18 -62.74 17.92
N TRP A 200 28.19 -62.29 19.18
CA TRP A 200 26.95 -61.88 19.88
C TRP A 200 26.58 -60.39 19.80
N THR A 201 27.52 -59.48 19.55
CA THR A 201 27.39 -58.05 19.92
C THR A 201 26.70 -57.12 18.91
N SER A 202 26.39 -57.56 17.69
CA SER A 202 26.02 -56.64 16.59
C SER A 202 24.52 -56.27 16.47
N ALA A 203 23.61 -56.92 17.22
CA ALA A 203 22.17 -56.88 16.93
C ALA A 203 21.34 -55.76 17.59
N VAL A 204 21.95 -54.88 18.40
CA VAL A 204 21.19 -53.99 19.32
C VAL A 204 20.97 -52.56 18.81
N ASN A 205 21.89 -52.02 18.00
CA ASN A 205 22.00 -50.56 17.79
C ASN A 205 20.99 -49.94 16.80
N GLU A 206 20.24 -50.73 16.04
CA GLU A 206 19.43 -50.25 14.91
C GLU A 206 18.06 -49.65 15.32
N ARG A 207 17.51 -50.07 16.48
CA ARG A 207 16.09 -49.80 16.86
C ARG A 207 15.79 -48.43 17.49
N LEU A 208 16.76 -47.52 17.55
CA LEU A 208 16.63 -46.24 18.29
C LEU A 208 16.45 -44.98 17.44
N ALA A 209 16.80 -45.00 16.15
CA ALA A 209 16.93 -43.76 15.35
C ALA A 209 15.61 -43.09 14.93
N ASP A 210 14.55 -43.84 14.61
CA ASP A 210 13.41 -43.31 13.84
C ASP A 210 12.38 -42.47 14.60
N ARG A 211 12.39 -42.48 15.95
CA ARG A 211 11.29 -41.87 16.73
C ARG A 211 11.31 -40.34 16.74
N LEU A 212 12.42 -39.69 16.41
CA LEU A 212 12.60 -38.25 16.62
C LEU A 212 12.03 -37.36 15.50
N ARG A 213 11.97 -37.85 14.25
CA ARG A 213 11.64 -37.03 13.06
C ARG A 213 10.17 -36.52 12.96
N ARG A 214 9.29 -36.87 13.90
CA ARG A 214 7.84 -36.60 13.82
C ARG A 214 7.36 -35.36 14.60
N ARG A 215 8.21 -34.69 15.38
CA ARG A 215 7.78 -33.67 16.36
C ARG A 215 7.78 -32.22 15.83
N GLU A 216 8.64 -31.87 14.89
CA GLU A 216 8.98 -30.46 14.61
C GLU A 216 8.07 -29.77 13.57
N ARG A 217 7.34 -30.53 12.74
CA ARG A 217 6.52 -29.98 11.64
C ARG A 217 5.11 -29.49 12.05
N ARG A 218 4.95 -28.95 13.27
CA ARG A 218 3.64 -28.51 13.80
C ARG A 218 3.65 -27.19 14.60
N SER A 219 4.79 -26.50 14.73
CA SER A 219 4.94 -25.38 15.68
C SER A 219 5.27 -24.01 15.05
N GLU A 220 5.08 -23.84 13.75
CA GLU A 220 5.21 -22.53 13.06
C GLU A 220 3.83 -22.05 12.58
N ALA A 221 2.96 -21.80 13.54
CA ALA A 221 1.58 -21.41 13.30
C ALA A 221 1.44 -19.90 13.05
N VAL A 222 0.66 -19.51 12.03
CA VAL A 222 -0.26 -18.34 12.00
C VAL A 222 0.34 -16.92 12.09
N GLY A 223 1.57 -16.73 12.57
CA GLY A 223 2.02 -15.48 13.19
C GLY A 223 2.32 -14.27 12.29
N ALA A 224 2.21 -14.35 10.96
CA ALA A 224 2.84 -13.38 10.06
C ALA A 224 1.95 -12.81 8.94
N ARG A 225 0.84 -12.15 9.33
CA ARG A 225 0.17 -11.05 8.57
C ARG A 225 -0.54 -11.46 7.25
N LEU A 226 -1.75 -11.00 6.91
CA LEU A 226 -2.55 -9.89 7.44
C LEU A 226 -1.88 -8.51 7.37
N ALA A 227 -1.14 -8.26 6.27
CA ALA A 227 -0.55 -6.94 5.94
C ALA A 227 -0.47 -6.72 4.41
N ALA A 228 -1.54 -7.10 3.71
CA ALA A 228 -1.89 -6.67 2.35
C ALA A 228 -3.30 -7.23 1.99
N GLN A 229 -4.31 -7.02 2.84
CA GLN A 229 -5.36 -6.04 2.51
C GLN A 229 -4.91 -4.96 1.50
N GLU A 230 -5.78 -4.67 0.54
CA GLU A 230 -5.68 -3.53 -0.39
C GLU A 230 -4.55 -3.59 -1.43
N ARG A 231 -4.88 -4.15 -2.59
CA ARG A 231 -5.03 -3.31 -3.80
C ARG A 231 -5.94 -3.94 -4.86
N GLU A 232 -6.97 -3.17 -5.22
CA GLU A 232 -7.50 -3.03 -6.58
C GLU A 232 -7.98 -4.30 -7.32
N ARG A 233 -9.28 -4.62 -7.18
CA ARG A 233 -10.27 -4.75 -8.29
C ARG A 233 -11.65 -4.95 -7.64
N ALA A 234 -12.48 -3.90 -7.55
CA ALA A 234 -13.30 -3.29 -8.62
C ALA A 234 -14.62 -4.07 -8.81
N GLY A 235 -15.74 -3.35 -8.69
CA GLY A 235 -17.09 -3.88 -8.87
C GLY A 235 -17.73 -3.37 -10.16
N GLU A 236 -19.06 -3.27 -10.14
CA GLU A 236 -19.94 -2.76 -11.22
C GLU A 236 -20.02 -3.64 -12.48
N GLN A 237 -21.12 -4.38 -12.62
CA GLN A 237 -22.18 -4.00 -13.57
C GLN A 237 -23.44 -4.89 -13.43
N ASP A 238 -24.37 -4.46 -12.57
CA ASP A 238 -25.76 -4.93 -12.60
C ASP A 238 -26.54 -4.09 -13.64
N ALA A 239 -26.90 -4.68 -14.78
CA ALA A 239 -27.56 -3.96 -15.89
C ALA A 239 -28.41 -4.84 -16.84
N LEU A 240 -28.82 -6.05 -16.44
CA LEU A 240 -29.56 -6.99 -17.30
C LEU A 240 -30.78 -7.68 -16.65
N ASP A 241 -31.44 -7.02 -15.70
CA ASP A 241 -32.74 -7.47 -15.16
C ASP A 241 -33.88 -7.28 -16.17
N ALA A 242 -34.03 -8.24 -17.08
CA ALA A 242 -35.01 -8.24 -18.17
C ALA A 242 -36.43 -8.58 -17.68
N ALA A 243 -37.10 -7.63 -17.00
CA ALA A 243 -38.36 -7.91 -16.27
C ALA A 243 -39.49 -6.85 -16.41
N ALA A 244 -39.64 -6.14 -17.53
CA ALA A 244 -40.77 -5.19 -17.71
C ALA A 244 -41.15 -4.82 -19.17
N MET A 245 -41.66 -5.75 -20.00
CA MET A 245 -42.33 -5.42 -21.27
C MET A 245 -43.39 -6.48 -21.69
N ALA A 246 -44.68 -6.19 -21.49
CA ALA A 246 -45.76 -7.05 -21.99
C ALA A 246 -47.10 -6.30 -22.20
N GLY A 247 -47.52 -6.15 -23.47
CA GLY A 247 -48.93 -5.98 -23.87
C GLY A 247 -49.38 -4.59 -24.36
N ALA A 248 -49.69 -4.49 -25.67
CA ALA A 248 -50.72 -3.58 -26.21
C ALA A 248 -51.11 -3.90 -27.68
N LEU A 249 -52.43 -3.91 -27.94
CA LEU A 249 -53.13 -3.60 -29.21
C LEU A 249 -52.83 -4.36 -30.52
N ALA A 250 -53.87 -5.10 -30.96
CA ALA A 250 -54.23 -5.25 -32.38
C ALA A 250 -55.70 -4.82 -32.57
N ARG A 251 -56.02 -4.02 -33.62
CA ARG A 251 -57.38 -3.74 -34.19
C ARG A 251 -57.36 -2.53 -35.16
N LYS A 252 -57.64 -2.74 -36.46
CA LYS A 252 -58.31 -1.79 -37.40
C LYS A 252 -58.47 -2.36 -38.83
N GLU A 253 -59.37 -1.73 -39.61
CA GLU A 253 -59.54 -1.76 -41.10
C GLU A 253 -60.35 -2.88 -41.81
N GLU A 254 -61.66 -2.66 -42.08
CA GLU A 254 -62.53 -3.27 -43.14
C GLU A 254 -64.00 -2.73 -43.14
N ARG A 255 -64.57 -2.01 -44.17
CA ARG A 255 -66.04 -1.74 -44.55
C ARG A 255 -66.29 -0.72 -45.74
N PHE A 256 -67.23 -0.90 -46.74
CA PHE A 256 -68.11 0.14 -47.47
C PHE A 256 -68.97 -0.27 -48.79
N SER A 257 -70.23 0.29 -49.08
CA SER A 257 -70.94 0.71 -50.41
C SER A 257 -72.40 0.17 -50.97
N GLN A 258 -73.54 0.97 -51.29
CA GLN A 258 -74.83 0.73 -52.21
C GLN A 258 -76.22 1.65 -52.24
N GLU A 259 -77.21 1.51 -53.23
CA GLU A 259 -78.79 1.75 -53.38
C GLU A 259 -79.64 3.05 -53.95
N GLN A 260 -80.85 2.95 -54.68
CA GLN A 260 -81.96 4.04 -54.99
C GLN A 260 -83.37 3.84 -55.84
N SER A 261 -84.46 4.69 -55.59
CA SER A 261 -85.63 5.45 -56.36
C SER A 261 -86.81 4.99 -57.40
N ARG A 262 -88.13 5.52 -57.40
CA ARG A 262 -89.38 5.18 -58.31
C ARG A 262 -90.75 6.11 -58.41
N GLN A 263 -91.66 6.02 -59.49
CA GLN A 263 -93.23 6.16 -59.70
C GLN A 263 -94.20 7.47 -59.98
N SER A 264 -95.36 7.43 -60.80
CA SER A 264 -96.61 8.41 -60.93
C SER A 264 -97.81 8.21 -62.04
N ARG A 265 -99.10 8.82 -62.01
CA ARG A 265 -100.25 8.97 -63.09
C ARG A 265 -101.68 9.71 -62.77
N ALA A 266 -102.56 10.26 -63.72
CA ALA A 266 -104.06 10.72 -63.59
C ALA A 266 -105.01 11.08 -64.88
N GLN A 267 -106.41 11.23 -64.86
CA GLN A 267 -107.44 11.58 -66.00
C GLN A 267 -108.99 12.03 -65.65
N SER A 268 -109.91 12.60 -66.56
CA SER A 268 -111.45 12.92 -66.40
C SER A 268 -112.40 13.50 -67.60
N ASP A 269 -113.80 13.67 -67.52
CA ASP A 269 -114.91 14.23 -68.47
C ASP A 269 -115.51 15.62 -68.09
N LEU A 270 -115.37 16.67 -68.92
CA LEU A 270 -114.99 17.96 -68.34
C LEU A 270 -115.71 19.24 -68.82
N ALA A 271 -116.51 19.25 -69.89
CA ALA A 271 -116.43 20.32 -70.90
C ALA A 271 -117.24 21.65 -70.74
N SER A 272 -118.58 21.64 -70.74
CA SER A 272 -119.38 22.89 -70.87
C SER A 272 -119.77 23.53 -69.54
N ALA A 273 -119.84 22.76 -68.46
CA ALA A 273 -119.88 23.30 -67.10
C ALA A 273 -118.66 24.20 -66.82
N MET A 274 -117.52 23.95 -67.50
CA MET A 274 -116.42 24.90 -67.48
C MET A 274 -116.78 26.28 -68.04
N ALA A 275 -117.83 26.51 -68.84
CA ALA A 275 -118.00 27.78 -69.55
C ALA A 275 -118.47 28.93 -68.65
N ALA A 276 -119.64 28.81 -68.00
CA ALA A 276 -120.05 29.77 -66.98
C ALA A 276 -119.09 29.77 -65.78
N GLN A 277 -118.56 28.59 -65.43
CA GLN A 277 -117.51 28.46 -64.43
C GLN A 277 -116.20 29.15 -64.87
N ARG A 278 -115.86 29.26 -66.17
CA ARG A 278 -114.68 29.96 -66.71
C ARG A 278 -114.84 31.45 -66.51
N ASP A 279 -116.00 32.04 -66.80
CA ASP A 279 -116.19 33.49 -66.61
C ASP A 279 -116.34 33.89 -65.14
N HIS A 280 -117.02 33.09 -64.32
CA HIS A 280 -116.98 33.29 -62.86
C HIS A 280 -115.55 33.10 -62.33
N ARG A 281 -114.85 32.01 -62.71
CA ARG A 281 -113.40 31.83 -62.44
C ARG A 281 -112.55 32.94 -63.03
N ARG A 282 -112.94 33.64 -64.10
CA ARG A 282 -112.16 34.71 -64.73
C ARG A 282 -112.25 35.99 -63.92
N ARG A 283 -113.44 36.34 -63.42
CA ARG A 283 -113.64 37.46 -62.50
C ARG A 283 -113.02 37.16 -61.12
N GLU A 284 -113.21 35.96 -60.60
CA GLU A 284 -112.49 35.44 -59.41
C GLU A 284 -110.98 35.49 -59.61
N ARG A 285 -110.43 34.94 -60.69
CA ARG A 285 -108.99 34.98 -61.02
C ARG A 285 -108.49 36.41 -61.22
N GLN A 286 -109.29 37.35 -61.69
CA GLN A 286 -108.88 38.75 -61.78
C GLN A 286 -108.82 39.41 -60.39
N ARG A 287 -109.78 39.13 -59.50
CA ARG A 287 -109.73 39.59 -58.09
C ARG A 287 -108.55 38.96 -57.35
N ARG A 288 -108.48 37.62 -57.34
CA ARG A 288 -107.37 36.85 -56.78
C ARG A 288 -106.03 37.29 -57.36
N ALA A 289 -105.85 37.40 -58.68
CA ALA A 289 -104.59 37.90 -59.25
C ALA A 289 -104.29 39.38 -58.90
N SER A 290 -105.28 40.22 -58.62
CA SER A 290 -105.05 41.59 -58.13
C SER A 290 -104.66 41.62 -56.64
N GLU A 291 -105.20 40.69 -55.85
CA GLU A 291 -104.87 40.48 -54.43
C GLU A 291 -103.50 39.80 -54.30
N GLU A 292 -103.21 38.74 -55.05
CA GLU A 292 -101.92 38.08 -55.23
C GLU A 292 -100.85 39.08 -55.71
N ARG A 293 -101.18 40.03 -56.60
CA ARG A 293 -100.26 41.11 -57.01
C ARG A 293 -100.00 42.09 -55.87
N ARG A 294 -101.02 42.48 -55.08
CA ARG A 294 -100.84 43.34 -53.91
C ARG A 294 -100.07 42.66 -52.78
N GLN A 295 -100.39 41.40 -52.49
CA GLN A 295 -99.68 40.54 -51.55
C GLN A 295 -98.24 40.31 -52.01
N GLY A 296 -98.02 40.01 -53.31
CA GLY A 296 -96.69 39.87 -53.90
C GLY A 296 -95.86 41.17 -53.86
N GLN A 297 -96.49 42.33 -54.04
CA GLN A 297 -95.83 43.62 -53.83
C GLN A 297 -95.50 43.87 -52.35
N ALA A 298 -96.39 43.51 -51.43
CA ALA A 298 -96.18 43.63 -50.00
C ALA A 298 -95.08 42.67 -49.48
N THR A 299 -95.04 41.42 -49.94
CA THR A 299 -93.97 40.47 -49.60
C THR A 299 -92.65 40.84 -50.25
N LEU A 300 -92.63 41.35 -51.49
CA LEU A 300 -91.41 41.91 -52.09
C LEU A 300 -90.93 43.18 -51.34
N GLY A 301 -91.83 43.98 -50.78
CA GLY A 301 -91.49 45.09 -49.89
C GLY A 301 -90.86 44.60 -48.58
N GLY A 302 -91.59 43.75 -47.85
CA GLY A 302 -91.12 43.17 -46.59
C GLY A 302 -89.82 42.38 -46.73
N ASN A 303 -89.63 41.62 -47.82
CA ASN A 303 -88.37 40.93 -48.10
C ASN A 303 -87.22 41.92 -48.30
N ARG A 304 -87.41 43.01 -49.07
CA ARG A 304 -86.37 44.04 -49.25
C ARG A 304 -86.02 44.76 -47.96
N GLU A 305 -86.96 44.92 -47.04
CA GLU A 305 -86.72 45.51 -45.72
C GLU A 305 -86.04 44.50 -44.78
N ALA A 306 -86.42 43.23 -44.82
CA ALA A 306 -85.75 42.14 -44.11
C ALA A 306 -84.30 41.92 -44.59
N ASP A 307 -84.06 41.94 -45.91
CA ASP A 307 -82.72 41.86 -46.49
C ASP A 307 -81.83 43.02 -46.01
N ARG A 308 -82.37 44.25 -45.98
CA ARG A 308 -81.66 45.44 -45.45
C ARG A 308 -81.34 45.28 -43.97
N ALA A 309 -82.33 44.92 -43.15
CA ALA A 309 -82.16 44.67 -41.73
C ALA A 309 -81.11 43.57 -41.48
N HIS A 310 -81.12 42.49 -42.26
CA HIS A 310 -80.14 41.41 -42.20
C HIS A 310 -78.72 41.92 -42.55
N TRP A 311 -78.55 42.69 -43.62
CA TRP A 311 -77.24 43.28 -43.94
C TRP A 311 -76.74 44.26 -42.87
N GLU A 312 -77.64 45.00 -42.23
CA GLU A 312 -77.30 45.89 -41.12
C GLU A 312 -76.93 45.12 -39.85
N THR A 313 -77.64 44.03 -39.50
CA THR A 313 -77.27 43.19 -38.34
C THR A 313 -75.96 42.45 -38.57
N GLU A 314 -75.73 41.89 -39.76
CA GLU A 314 -74.44 41.27 -40.14
C GLU A 314 -73.29 42.27 -40.07
N ARG A 315 -73.48 43.49 -40.59
CA ARG A 315 -72.49 44.57 -40.50
C ARG A 315 -72.18 44.94 -39.05
N GLN A 316 -73.20 45.08 -38.20
CA GLN A 316 -73.02 45.36 -36.78
C GLN A 316 -72.34 44.19 -36.04
N ALA A 317 -72.69 42.93 -36.36
CA ALA A 317 -72.05 41.75 -35.79
C ALA A 317 -70.56 41.68 -36.19
N ALA A 318 -70.23 41.94 -37.45
CA ALA A 318 -68.86 42.01 -37.94
C ALA A 318 -68.06 43.16 -37.29
N GLN A 319 -68.68 44.33 -37.04
CA GLN A 319 -68.04 45.43 -36.31
C GLN A 319 -67.77 45.03 -34.84
N ARG A 320 -68.77 44.51 -34.12
CA ARG A 320 -68.62 44.02 -32.74
C ARG A 320 -67.54 42.94 -32.64
N GLN A 321 -67.45 42.02 -33.60
CA GLN A 321 -66.35 41.04 -33.64
C GLN A 321 -64.97 41.67 -33.87
N ARG A 322 -64.86 42.70 -34.71
CA ARG A 322 -63.59 43.43 -34.91
C ARG A 322 -63.17 44.18 -33.65
N GLU A 323 -64.11 44.85 -32.99
CA GLU A 323 -63.89 45.58 -31.72
C GLU A 323 -63.53 44.64 -30.57
N ALA A 324 -64.19 43.48 -30.46
CA ALA A 324 -63.85 42.44 -29.49
C ALA A 324 -62.45 41.85 -29.72
N ARG A 325 -62.07 41.60 -30.99
CA ARG A 325 -60.70 41.15 -31.34
C ARG A 325 -59.66 42.25 -31.06
N ALA A 326 -59.96 43.51 -31.36
CA ALA A 326 -59.05 44.63 -31.09
C ALA A 326 -58.82 44.85 -29.59
N THR A 327 -59.87 44.78 -28.77
CA THR A 327 -59.75 44.90 -27.31
C THR A 327 -59.06 43.69 -26.68
N MET A 328 -59.31 42.47 -27.17
CA MET A 328 -58.58 41.26 -26.76
C MET A 328 -57.09 41.36 -27.10
N ASN A 329 -56.73 41.76 -28.33
CA ASN A 329 -55.34 41.93 -28.75
C ASN A 329 -54.64 43.01 -27.90
N ALA A 330 -55.26 44.18 -27.71
CA ALA A 330 -54.69 45.25 -26.89
C ALA A 330 -54.53 44.86 -25.40
N ALA A 331 -55.34 43.92 -24.89
CA ALA A 331 -55.14 43.35 -23.56
C ALA A 331 -53.97 42.34 -23.53
N LEU A 332 -53.81 41.53 -24.57
CA LEU A 332 -52.67 40.62 -24.73
C LEU A 332 -51.35 41.37 -24.88
N ASP A 333 -51.32 42.43 -25.68
CA ASP A 333 -50.14 43.28 -25.90
C ASP A 333 -49.66 43.94 -24.59
N ARG A 334 -50.60 44.39 -23.74
CA ARG A 334 -50.30 44.88 -22.38
C ARG A 334 -49.69 43.79 -21.50
N GLN A 335 -50.28 42.60 -21.45
CA GLN A 335 -49.71 41.48 -20.69
C GLN A 335 -48.32 41.06 -21.18
N VAL A 336 -48.05 41.15 -22.49
CA VAL A 336 -46.71 40.88 -23.06
C VAL A 336 -45.71 41.98 -22.67
N ALA A 337 -46.12 43.25 -22.69
CA ALA A 337 -45.29 44.36 -22.24
C ALA A 337 -44.97 44.28 -20.73
N GLU A 338 -45.97 44.02 -19.90
CA GLU A 338 -45.81 43.80 -18.46
C GLU A 338 -44.86 42.64 -18.14
N LYS A 339 -44.99 41.50 -18.85
CA LYS A 339 -44.07 40.35 -18.69
C LYS A 339 -42.63 40.70 -19.09
N ARG A 340 -42.43 41.43 -20.19
CA ARG A 340 -41.08 41.88 -20.61
C ARG A 340 -40.43 42.78 -19.56
N LEU A 341 -41.16 43.75 -19.03
CA LEU A 341 -40.68 44.62 -17.94
C LEU A 341 -40.34 43.83 -16.68
N GLN A 342 -41.14 42.81 -16.33
CA GLN A 342 -40.82 41.91 -15.21
C GLN A 342 -39.58 41.03 -15.48
N GLU A 343 -39.38 40.54 -16.69
CA GLU A 343 -38.17 39.80 -17.07
C GLU A 343 -36.92 40.69 -17.07
N GLU A 344 -37.01 41.92 -17.56
CA GLU A 344 -35.91 42.89 -17.53
C GLU A 344 -35.53 43.26 -16.09
N ALA A 345 -36.52 43.53 -15.24
CA ALA A 345 -36.29 43.77 -13.81
C ALA A 345 -35.67 42.55 -13.09
N ARG A 346 -36.06 41.32 -13.45
CA ARG A 346 -35.43 40.09 -12.93
C ARG A 346 -33.98 39.96 -13.38
N ARG A 347 -33.68 40.13 -14.68
CA ARG A 347 -32.30 40.07 -15.21
C ARG A 347 -31.39 41.14 -14.58
N GLN A 348 -31.93 42.32 -14.30
CA GLN A 348 -31.22 43.37 -13.56
C GLN A 348 -30.96 42.95 -12.10
N ALA A 349 -31.96 42.44 -11.39
CA ALA A 349 -31.82 41.95 -10.02
C ALA A 349 -30.84 40.76 -9.91
N GLU A 350 -30.87 39.84 -10.87
CA GLU A 350 -29.92 38.72 -11.00
C GLU A 350 -28.49 39.25 -11.23
N SER A 351 -28.32 40.22 -12.14
CA SER A 351 -27.01 40.86 -12.42
C SER A 351 -26.46 41.58 -11.18
N ASP A 352 -27.31 42.29 -10.45
CA ASP A 352 -26.94 42.97 -9.20
C ASP A 352 -26.67 42.00 -8.05
N PHE A 353 -27.38 40.88 -7.99
CA PHE A 353 -27.08 39.79 -7.05
C PHE A 353 -25.71 39.16 -7.34
N HIS A 354 -25.43 38.84 -8.61
CA HIS A 354 -24.12 38.34 -9.03
C HIS A 354 -23.00 39.34 -8.72
N ARG A 355 -23.20 40.63 -8.98
CA ARG A 355 -22.26 41.71 -8.63
C ARG A 355 -21.94 41.74 -7.13
N LYS A 356 -22.97 41.79 -6.28
CA LYS A 356 -22.81 41.80 -4.81
C LYS A 356 -22.17 40.50 -4.29
N ASN A 357 -22.46 39.36 -4.90
CA ASN A 357 -21.85 38.09 -4.53
C ASN A 357 -20.36 38.03 -4.92
N LEU A 358 -19.96 38.60 -6.05
CA LEU A 358 -18.56 38.74 -6.44
C LEU A 358 -17.79 39.70 -5.51
N GLU A 359 -18.42 40.82 -5.11
CA GLU A 359 -17.87 41.76 -4.12
C GLU A 359 -17.66 41.08 -2.76
N LEU A 360 -18.63 40.29 -2.28
CA LEU A 360 -18.51 39.50 -1.05
C LEU A 360 -17.38 38.46 -1.15
N LEU A 361 -17.36 37.66 -2.21
CA LEU A 361 -16.31 36.66 -2.44
C LEU A 361 -14.91 37.29 -2.42
N ALA A 362 -14.72 38.47 -3.04
CA ALA A 362 -13.45 39.19 -3.03
C ALA A 362 -13.04 39.66 -1.62
N GLN A 363 -14.00 40.09 -0.78
CA GLN A 363 -13.73 40.44 0.62
C GLN A 363 -13.31 39.21 1.44
N GLU A 364 -14.02 38.08 1.30
CA GLU A 364 -13.67 36.85 2.02
C GLU A 364 -12.34 36.22 1.53
N ASP A 365 -11.96 36.46 0.27
CA ASP A 365 -10.66 36.05 -0.27
C ASP A 365 -9.52 36.91 0.30
N LEU A 366 -9.75 38.21 0.48
CA LEU A 366 -8.80 39.12 1.14
C LEU A 366 -8.65 38.81 2.64
N GLN A 367 -9.73 38.38 3.31
CA GLN A 367 -9.66 37.83 4.67
C GLN A 367 -8.84 36.54 4.72
N PHE A 368 -9.07 35.61 3.78
CA PHE A 368 -8.29 34.37 3.68
C PHE A 368 -6.80 34.61 3.43
N ARG A 369 -6.43 35.54 2.54
CA ARG A 369 -5.02 35.89 2.28
C ARG A 369 -4.32 36.44 3.52
N ARG A 370 -4.93 37.40 4.22
CA ARG A 370 -4.39 37.95 5.49
C ARG A 370 -4.21 36.86 6.56
N TYR A 371 -5.16 35.94 6.67
CA TYR A 371 -5.04 34.80 7.57
C TYR A 371 -3.88 33.87 7.16
N ALA A 372 -3.81 33.50 5.88
CA ALA A 372 -2.77 32.64 5.34
C ALA A 372 -1.38 33.25 5.49
N GLU A 373 -1.21 34.54 5.19
CA GLU A 373 0.03 35.31 5.40
C GLU A 373 0.47 35.29 6.86
N GLY A 374 -0.44 35.51 7.81
CA GLY A 374 -0.14 35.46 9.25
C GLY A 374 0.32 34.08 9.72
N VAL A 375 -0.35 33.00 9.28
CA VAL A 375 0.03 31.62 9.65
C VAL A 375 1.30 31.17 8.92
N ILE A 376 1.53 31.59 7.67
CA ILE A 376 2.80 31.40 6.96
C ILE A 376 3.92 32.11 7.73
N GLY A 377 3.76 33.38 8.11
CA GLY A 377 4.75 34.13 8.89
C GLY A 377 5.10 33.45 10.21
N ALA A 378 4.08 32.98 10.95
CA ALA A 378 4.28 32.22 12.19
C ALA A 378 5.00 30.87 11.97
N ALA A 379 4.84 30.23 10.82
CA ALA A 379 5.57 29.02 10.45
C ALA A 379 7.01 29.32 9.97
N GLN A 380 7.24 30.43 9.25
CA GLN A 380 8.58 30.88 8.84
C GLN A 380 9.42 31.31 10.05
N GLY A 381 8.83 32.00 11.03
CA GLY A 381 9.47 32.31 12.31
C GLY A 381 9.77 31.09 13.21
N ARG A 382 9.38 29.88 12.78
CA ARG A 382 9.71 28.59 13.40
C ARG A 382 10.61 27.73 12.50
N GLU A 383 11.21 28.32 11.46
CA GLU A 383 12.05 27.65 10.45
C GLU A 383 11.38 26.46 9.71
N ARG A 384 10.03 26.40 9.72
CA ARG A 384 9.28 25.31 9.07
C ARG A 384 9.25 25.49 7.55
N ASN A 385 9.18 24.37 6.83
CA ASN A 385 9.02 24.38 5.38
C ASN A 385 7.62 24.92 5.00
N THR A 386 7.53 26.19 4.59
CA THR A 386 6.27 26.85 4.24
C THR A 386 5.87 26.75 2.76
N VAL A 387 6.63 26.03 1.93
CA VAL A 387 6.31 25.84 0.50
C VAL A 387 4.91 25.23 0.28
N PRO A 388 4.46 24.20 1.04
CA PRO A 388 3.09 23.68 0.90
C PRO A 388 2.02 24.73 1.18
N MET A 389 2.21 25.56 2.20
CA MET A 389 1.25 26.60 2.62
C MET A 389 1.18 27.75 1.62
N ARG A 390 2.32 28.21 1.10
CA ARG A 390 2.37 29.23 0.03
C ARG A 390 1.62 28.75 -1.21
N LYS A 391 1.91 27.52 -1.67
CA LYS A 391 1.22 26.89 -2.81
C LYS A 391 -0.29 26.66 -2.59
N ALA A 392 -0.74 26.52 -1.34
CA ALA A 392 -2.16 26.45 -1.00
C ALA A 392 -2.82 27.85 -0.97
N ALA A 393 -2.14 28.87 -0.46
CA ALA A 393 -2.63 30.25 -0.46
C ALA A 393 -2.74 30.82 -1.90
N GLU A 394 -1.73 30.55 -2.75
CA GLU A 394 -1.68 30.95 -4.16
C GLU A 394 -2.80 30.34 -5.02
N ARG A 395 -3.40 29.22 -4.61
CA ARG A 395 -4.52 28.59 -5.31
C ARG A 395 -5.86 29.32 -5.11
N GLY A 396 -6.03 30.06 -4.02
CA GLY A 396 -7.25 30.82 -3.73
C GLY A 396 -8.50 29.94 -3.56
N ARG A 397 -9.67 30.48 -3.93
CA ARG A 397 -10.96 29.77 -3.90
C ARG A 397 -11.27 29.03 -5.20
N GLY A 398 -11.87 27.85 -5.04
CA GLY A 398 -12.03 26.86 -6.12
C GLY A 398 -10.83 25.92 -6.14
N MET A 399 -11.07 24.60 -6.16
CA MET A 399 -10.00 23.61 -6.11
C MET A 399 -9.23 23.46 -7.43
N GLY A 400 -9.63 24.22 -8.46
CA GLY A 400 -9.26 23.99 -9.84
C GLY A 400 -7.86 24.43 -10.26
N VAL A 401 -7.33 23.69 -11.22
CA VAL A 401 -6.05 23.99 -11.89
C VAL A 401 -6.21 25.03 -13.02
N GLY A 402 -7.45 25.28 -13.48
CA GLY A 402 -7.77 26.20 -14.57
C GLY A 402 -7.60 27.70 -14.26
N PRO A 403 -7.91 28.58 -15.23
CA PRO A 403 -7.87 30.02 -15.06
C PRO A 403 -8.94 30.52 -14.07
N ILE A 404 -8.69 31.68 -13.46
CA ILE A 404 -9.65 32.34 -12.57
C ILE A 404 -10.72 33.03 -13.43
N SER A 405 -12.00 32.74 -13.18
CA SER A 405 -13.14 33.31 -13.90
C SER A 405 -14.25 33.64 -12.90
N GLY A 406 -14.67 34.91 -12.83
CA GLY A 406 -15.65 35.35 -11.83
C GLY A 406 -15.15 35.17 -10.38
N GLY A 407 -13.87 35.43 -10.11
CA GLY A 407 -13.25 35.30 -8.79
C GLY A 407 -12.95 33.86 -8.34
N ILE A 408 -13.59 32.85 -8.93
CA ILE A 408 -13.39 31.44 -8.57
C ILE A 408 -12.44 30.76 -9.58
N ARG A 409 -11.55 29.90 -9.07
CA ARG A 409 -10.62 29.09 -9.86
C ARG A 409 -11.29 27.77 -10.27
N ALA A 410 -11.84 27.75 -11.48
CA ALA A 410 -12.60 26.63 -11.99
C ALA A 410 -11.72 25.40 -12.27
N ASN A 411 -12.28 24.19 -12.07
CA ASN A 411 -11.78 23.01 -12.76
C ASN A 411 -11.95 23.23 -14.27
N TYR A 412 -11.03 22.69 -15.09
CA TYR A 412 -10.83 23.09 -16.49
C TYR A 412 -12.13 23.39 -17.26
N LEU A 413 -12.21 24.59 -17.83
CA LEU A 413 -13.34 25.00 -18.66
C LEU A 413 -13.27 24.27 -19.99
N VAL A 414 -14.39 23.71 -20.45
CA VAL A 414 -14.50 23.14 -21.79
C VAL A 414 -14.23 24.24 -22.84
N PRO A 415 -13.35 24.02 -23.84
CA PRO A 415 -13.11 24.98 -24.91
C PRO A 415 -14.33 25.05 -25.85
N GLY A 416 -15.28 25.91 -25.51
CA GLY A 416 -16.52 26.14 -26.25
C GLY A 416 -17.32 27.29 -25.67
N ALA A 417 -18.33 27.77 -26.41
CA ALA A 417 -19.12 28.95 -26.04
C ALA A 417 -19.84 28.79 -24.67
N THR A 418 -20.22 27.57 -24.31
CA THR A 418 -20.92 27.24 -23.05
C THR A 418 -20.07 27.42 -21.79
N ARG A 419 -18.73 27.40 -21.90
CA ARG A 419 -17.76 27.49 -20.79
C ARG A 419 -18.12 26.65 -19.56
N ALA A 420 -18.70 25.46 -19.77
CA ALA A 420 -19.06 24.57 -18.67
C ALA A 420 -17.81 24.09 -17.93
N GLN A 421 -17.91 23.98 -16.60
CA GLN A 421 -16.88 23.36 -15.76
C GLN A 421 -16.82 21.86 -16.07
N MET A 422 -15.66 21.37 -16.51
CA MET A 422 -15.49 19.94 -16.73
C MET A 422 -15.40 19.20 -15.38
N PRO A 423 -16.11 18.07 -15.19
CA PRO A 423 -15.99 17.25 -13.98
C PRO A 423 -14.58 16.69 -13.81
N GLU A 424 -14.16 16.47 -12.56
CA GLU A 424 -12.80 16.01 -12.22
C GLU A 424 -12.66 14.48 -12.33
N TYR A 425 -12.90 13.92 -13.52
CA TYR A 425 -12.64 12.52 -13.82
C TYR A 425 -11.13 12.29 -13.96
N VAL A 426 -10.50 11.82 -12.88
CA VAL A 426 -9.07 11.49 -12.81
C VAL A 426 -8.88 9.98 -12.60
N ASP A 427 -9.56 9.18 -13.41
CA ASP A 427 -9.27 7.75 -13.53
C ASP A 427 -7.92 7.50 -14.19
N ARG A 428 -7.26 6.39 -13.85
CA ARG A 428 -6.05 5.95 -14.57
C ARG A 428 -6.32 5.78 -16.06
N THR A 429 -7.46 5.19 -16.40
CA THR A 429 -7.97 5.03 -17.77
C THR A 429 -8.04 6.37 -18.49
N ALA A 430 -8.54 7.42 -17.83
CA ALA A 430 -8.60 8.77 -18.41
C ALA A 430 -7.21 9.40 -18.60
N GLN A 431 -6.27 9.17 -17.67
CA GLN A 431 -4.88 9.62 -17.84
C GLN A 431 -4.14 8.88 -18.95
N ASP A 432 -4.33 7.57 -19.10
CA ASP A 432 -3.69 6.76 -20.13
C ASP A 432 -4.29 7.04 -21.51
N ILE A 433 -5.61 7.26 -21.60
CA ILE A 433 -6.27 7.82 -22.80
C ILE A 433 -5.70 9.21 -23.12
N ALA A 434 -5.58 10.10 -22.13
CA ALA A 434 -5.00 11.43 -22.35
C ALA A 434 -3.55 11.38 -22.84
N ARG A 435 -2.73 10.42 -22.38
CA ARG A 435 -1.36 10.18 -22.89
C ARG A 435 -1.34 9.68 -24.33
N LEU A 436 -2.29 8.82 -24.72
CA LEU A 436 -2.41 8.34 -26.10
C LEU A 436 -2.75 9.48 -27.07
N TYR A 437 -3.58 10.44 -26.65
CA TYR A 437 -4.00 11.57 -27.49
C TYR A 437 -3.17 12.85 -27.32
N SER A 438 -2.42 13.05 -26.24
CA SER A 438 -1.61 14.27 -26.01
C SER A 438 -0.48 14.47 -27.01
N ASN A 439 -0.08 13.40 -27.70
CA ASN A 439 0.97 13.42 -28.72
C ASN A 439 0.41 13.63 -30.14
N ALA A 440 -0.92 13.70 -30.30
CA ALA A 440 -1.56 14.02 -31.57
C ALA A 440 -1.70 15.55 -31.70
N THR A 441 -0.93 16.15 -32.60
CA THR A 441 -1.17 17.53 -33.04
C THR A 441 -2.59 17.65 -33.61
N SER A 442 -3.33 18.65 -33.12
CA SER A 442 -4.79 18.76 -33.30
C SER A 442 -5.18 19.32 -34.66
N GLU A 443 -4.84 18.61 -35.74
CA GLU A 443 -5.01 19.08 -37.13
C GLU A 443 -5.95 18.19 -37.98
N SER A 444 -6.31 16.97 -37.54
CA SER A 444 -6.93 15.96 -38.41
C SER A 444 -8.42 15.66 -38.17
N THR A 445 -9.04 16.09 -37.07
CA THR A 445 -10.44 15.75 -36.72
C THR A 445 -11.47 16.80 -37.18
N GLY A 446 -11.29 17.34 -38.39
CA GLY A 446 -12.23 18.27 -39.05
C GLY A 446 -13.44 17.60 -39.72
N VAL A 447 -13.68 16.30 -39.50
CA VAL A 447 -14.72 15.53 -40.20
C VAL A 447 -16.11 15.88 -39.64
N ARG A 448 -16.85 16.71 -40.37
CA ARG A 448 -18.30 16.90 -40.16
C ARG A 448 -19.02 15.55 -40.23
N LEU A 449 -19.58 15.10 -39.11
CA LEU A 449 -20.68 14.13 -39.10
C LEU A 449 -21.93 14.80 -39.68
N GLY A 450 -22.09 14.69 -40.99
CA GLY A 450 -23.22 15.24 -41.72
C GLY A 450 -24.49 14.41 -41.50
N PHE A 451 -25.29 14.78 -40.50
CA PHE A 451 -26.69 14.38 -40.45
C PHE A 451 -27.44 15.03 -41.62
N ILE A 452 -27.96 14.19 -42.50
CA ILE A 452 -28.92 14.57 -43.55
C ILE A 452 -30.33 14.41 -42.96
N TRP A 453 -31.24 15.32 -43.32
CA TRP A 453 -32.61 15.40 -42.80
C TRP A 453 -33.50 14.26 -43.31
#